data_AF-A0A6M3JP38-F1
#
_entry.id   AF-A0A6M3JP38-F1
#
_cell.length_a   1.000
_cell.length_b   1.000
_cell.length_c   1.000
_cell.angle_alpha   90.00
_cell.angle_beta   90.00
_cell.angle_gamma   90.00
#
_symmetry.space_group_name_H-M   'P 1'
#
loop_
_entity.id
_entity.type
_entity.pdbx_description
1 polymer ?
#
loop_
_entity_poly.entity_id
_entity_poly.type
_entity_poly.pdbx_seq_one_letter_code
_entity_poly.pdbx_strand_id
1 'polypeptide(L)'
;MTSKLIQPSLPTAGEVTAMLLAADQTHERLQGQWFAAWERVQVTELNASVALTVATSAAWGEIDGKNKEQRDAQLALALLNNKHLQQMQDRQHEARNELKLCEIALESARVHRGALHDIAKLVMAERLAEANRGIGALYGWGQG
;
A
#
# COMPACT_ATOMS: atom_id res chain seq x y z
N MET A 1 37.82 23.61 20.18
CA MET A 1 37.54 22.45 19.30
C MET A 1 36.36 22.82 18.41
N THR A 2 36.62 23.26 17.18
CA THR A 2 35.56 23.62 16.23
C THR A 2 35.06 22.35 15.55
N SER A 3 33.85 21.92 15.93
CA SER A 3 33.13 20.85 15.25
C SER A 3 32.87 21.30 13.82
N LYS A 4 33.59 20.73 12.84
CA LYS A 4 33.26 20.87 11.43
C LYS A 4 31.92 20.17 11.22
N LEU A 5 30.84 20.94 11.23
CA LEU A 5 29.56 20.54 10.66
C LEU A 5 29.85 20.07 9.23
N ILE A 6 29.81 18.76 9.01
CA ILE A 6 29.84 18.18 7.68
C ILE A 6 28.56 18.68 7.01
N GLN A 7 28.66 19.71 6.17
CA GLN A 7 27.55 20.07 5.29
C GLN A 7 27.31 18.86 4.40
N PRO A 8 26.10 18.27 4.38
CA PRO A 8 25.80 17.22 3.44
C PRO A 8 25.96 17.80 2.03
N SER A 9 26.88 17.22 1.26
CA SER A 9 27.03 17.56 -0.16
C SER A 9 25.73 17.23 -0.87
N LEU A 10 25.26 18.14 -1.72
CA LEU A 10 24.11 17.88 -2.57
C LEU A 10 24.39 16.66 -3.48
N PRO A 11 23.40 15.78 -3.67
CA PRO A 11 23.56 14.62 -4.53
C PRO A 11 23.81 15.06 -5.98
N THR A 12 24.61 14.28 -6.68
CA THR A 12 24.90 14.49 -8.10
C THR A 12 23.66 14.22 -8.95
N ALA A 13 23.61 14.78 -10.16
CA ALA A 13 22.50 14.54 -11.09
C ALA A 13 22.32 13.05 -11.42
N GLY A 14 23.41 12.29 -11.50
CA GLY A 14 23.38 10.84 -11.69
C GLY A 14 22.77 10.09 -10.50
N GLU A 15 23.15 10.46 -9.28
CA GLU A 15 22.58 9.90 -8.05
C GLU A 15 21.08 10.18 -7.94
N VAL A 16 20.66 11.43 -8.19
CA VAL A 16 19.23 11.80 -8.15
C VAL A 16 18.42 11.03 -9.20
N THR A 17 18.97 10.84 -10.40
CA THR A 17 18.32 10.05 -11.46
C THR A 17 18.15 8.59 -11.05
N ALA A 18 19.19 7.98 -10.47
CA ALA A 18 19.12 6.61 -9.96
C ALA A 18 18.11 6.47 -8.82
N MET A 19 18.07 7.44 -7.90
CA MET A 19 17.10 7.47 -6.80
C MET A 19 15.66 7.60 -7.30
N LEU A 20 15.41 8.46 -8.31
CA LEU A 20 14.09 8.60 -8.94
C LEU A 20 13.65 7.30 -9.60
N LEU A 21 14.53 6.65 -10.36
CA LEU A 21 14.23 5.37 -11.00
C LEU A 21 13.88 4.29 -9.96
N ALA A 22 14.65 4.20 -8.87
CA ALA A 22 14.39 3.27 -7.79
C ALA A 22 13.06 3.56 -7.07
N ALA A 23 12.72 4.85 -6.89
CA ALA A 23 11.46 5.27 -6.28
C ALA A 23 10.26 4.94 -7.17
N ASP A 24 10.38 5.15 -8.50
CA ASP A 24 9.34 4.79 -9.47
C ASP A 24 9.10 3.28 -9.47
N GLN A 25 10.16 2.47 -9.56
CA GLN A 25 10.05 1.00 -9.50
C GLN A 25 9.43 0.52 -8.18
N THR A 26 9.79 1.15 -7.06
CA THR A 26 9.21 0.83 -5.75
C THR A 26 7.73 1.17 -5.70
N HIS A 27 7.35 2.34 -6.23
CA HIS A 27 5.95 2.77 -6.30
C HIS A 27 5.10 1.82 -7.16
N GLU A 28 5.58 1.46 -8.35
CA GLU A 28 4.88 0.50 -9.24
C GLU A 28 4.71 -0.86 -8.57
N ARG A 29 5.75 -1.38 -7.91
CA ARG A 29 5.68 -2.64 -7.18
C ARG A 29 4.66 -2.60 -6.05
N LEU A 30 4.65 -1.53 -5.26
CA LEU A 30 3.69 -1.34 -4.16
C LEU A 30 2.26 -1.16 -4.69
N GLN A 31 2.10 -0.48 -5.83
CA GLN A 31 0.81 -0.34 -6.48
C GLN A 31 0.25 -1.70 -6.91
N GLY A 32 1.08 -2.56 -7.51
CA GLY A 32 0.69 -3.93 -7.85
C GLY A 32 0.32 -4.77 -6.61
N GLN A 33 1.06 -4.63 -5.52
CA GLN A 33 0.73 -5.30 -4.25
C GLN A 33 -0.59 -4.81 -3.66
N TRP A 34 -0.84 -3.50 -3.70
CA TRP A 34 -2.11 -2.91 -3.27
C TRP A 34 -3.29 -3.46 -4.08
N PHE A 35 -3.17 -3.53 -5.41
CA PHE A 35 -4.21 -4.12 -6.26
C PHE A 35 -4.49 -5.58 -5.88
N ALA A 36 -3.45 -6.40 -5.68
CA ALA A 36 -3.61 -7.78 -5.27
C ALA A 36 -4.27 -7.93 -3.89
N ALA A 37 -3.95 -7.06 -2.93
CA ALA A 37 -4.59 -7.03 -1.62
C ALA A 37 -6.06 -6.61 -1.72
N TRP A 38 -6.37 -5.62 -2.57
CA TRP A 38 -7.74 -5.17 -2.82
C TRP A 38 -8.60 -6.28 -3.43
N GLU A 39 -8.09 -7.02 -4.41
CA GLU A 39 -8.79 -8.19 -4.97
C GLU A 39 -9.05 -9.27 -3.92
N ARG A 40 -8.07 -9.55 -3.04
CA ARG A 40 -8.28 -10.48 -1.92
C ARG A 40 -9.41 -10.04 -0.99
N VAL A 41 -9.51 -8.75 -0.68
CA VAL A 41 -10.62 -8.20 0.11
C VAL A 41 -11.95 -8.45 -0.60
N GLN A 42 -12.05 -8.12 -1.89
CA GLN A 42 -13.29 -8.31 -2.66
C GLN A 42 -13.76 -9.78 -2.66
N VAL A 43 -12.85 -10.71 -2.93
CA VAL A 43 -13.16 -12.15 -2.95
C VAL A 43 -13.57 -12.65 -1.56
N THR A 44 -12.87 -12.20 -0.52
CA THR A 44 -13.16 -12.62 0.87
C THR A 44 -14.50 -12.04 1.34
N GLU A 45 -14.83 -10.82 0.93
CA GLU A 45 -16.13 -10.20 1.17
C GLU A 45 -17.27 -10.97 0.51
N LEU A 46 -17.14 -11.27 -0.78
CA LEU A 46 -18.10 -12.07 -1.52
C LEU A 46 -18.31 -13.45 -0.88
N ASN A 47 -17.22 -14.14 -0.53
CA ASN A 47 -17.30 -15.47 0.06
C ASN A 47 -18.02 -15.48 1.42
N ALA A 48 -17.81 -14.46 2.25
CA ALA A 48 -18.51 -14.36 3.52
C ALA A 48 -19.99 -14.03 3.33
N SER A 49 -20.35 -13.19 2.34
CA SER A 49 -21.75 -12.93 2.00
C SER A 49 -22.46 -14.20 1.56
N VAL A 50 -21.83 -15.02 0.71
CA VAL A 50 -22.36 -16.33 0.30
C VAL A 50 -22.52 -17.26 1.50
N ALA A 51 -21.50 -17.36 2.37
CA ALA A 51 -21.57 -18.18 3.58
C ALA A 51 -22.71 -17.74 4.52
N LEU A 52 -22.92 -16.42 4.67
CA LEU A 52 -24.03 -15.87 5.45
C LEU A 52 -25.39 -16.24 4.84
N THR A 53 -25.55 -16.11 3.52
CA THR A 53 -26.79 -16.50 2.83
C THR A 53 -27.09 -18.00 2.98
N VAL A 54 -26.07 -18.86 2.88
CA VAL A 54 -26.24 -20.31 3.09
C VAL A 54 -26.63 -20.60 4.55
N ALA A 55 -25.97 -19.95 5.51
CA ALA A 55 -26.25 -20.14 6.94
C ALA A 55 -27.67 -19.66 7.32
N THR A 56 -28.11 -18.51 6.80
CA THR A 56 -29.48 -18.01 7.03
C THR A 56 -30.51 -18.90 6.35
N SER A 57 -30.27 -19.35 5.12
CA SER A 57 -31.17 -20.30 4.44
C SER A 57 -31.32 -21.60 5.21
N ALA A 58 -30.23 -22.12 5.78
CA ALA A 58 -30.24 -23.32 6.62
C ALA A 58 -30.96 -23.10 7.97
N ALA A 59 -30.87 -21.90 8.55
CA ALA A 59 -31.53 -21.56 9.81
C ALA A 59 -33.04 -21.30 9.68
N TRP A 60 -33.51 -20.90 8.48
CA TRP A 60 -34.93 -20.64 8.19
C TRP A 60 -35.68 -21.88 7.71
N GLY A 61 -34.97 -22.95 7.35
CA GLY A 61 -35.56 -24.29 7.24
C GLY A 61 -35.91 -24.78 8.64
N GLU A 62 -37.19 -24.76 9.00
CA GLU A 62 -37.72 -25.12 10.33
C GLU A 62 -37.00 -26.33 10.96
N ILE A 63 -36.56 -26.13 12.22
CA ILE A 63 -36.13 -27.20 13.13
C ILE A 63 -37.41 -27.95 13.59
N ASP A 64 -38.07 -28.68 12.68
CA ASP A 64 -39.20 -29.57 13.00
C ASP A 64 -38.71 -31.02 13.21
N GLY A 65 -37.69 -31.17 14.06
CA GLY A 65 -37.22 -32.49 14.48
C GLY A 65 -38.20 -33.08 15.49
N LYS A 66 -39.05 -34.04 15.07
CA LYS A 66 -39.90 -34.85 15.96
C LYS A 66 -39.09 -35.85 16.81
N ASN A 67 -37.83 -36.11 16.41
CA ASN A 67 -36.85 -37.00 17.06
C ASN A 67 -35.67 -36.17 17.64
N LYS A 68 -35.18 -36.54 18.83
CA LYS A 68 -33.97 -36.00 19.48
C LYS A 68 -32.73 -35.99 18.57
N GLU A 69 -32.47 -37.05 17.82
CA GLU A 69 -31.32 -37.17 16.91
C GLU A 69 -31.36 -36.14 15.77
N GLN A 70 -32.56 -35.82 15.27
CA GLN A 70 -32.73 -34.77 14.25
C GLN A 70 -32.43 -33.38 14.83
N ARG A 71 -32.84 -33.11 16.08
CA ARG A 71 -32.48 -31.87 16.77
C ARG A 71 -30.99 -31.77 17.04
N ASP A 72 -30.36 -32.86 17.52
CA ASP A 72 -28.92 -32.89 17.79
C ASP A 72 -28.11 -32.68 16.50
N ALA A 73 -28.54 -33.27 15.37
CA ALA A 73 -27.94 -33.04 14.05
C ALA A 73 -28.13 -31.60 13.54
N GLN A 74 -29.33 -31.02 13.71
CA GLN A 74 -29.61 -29.62 13.34
C GLN A 74 -28.79 -28.63 14.19
N LEU A 75 -28.62 -28.90 15.49
CA LEU A 75 -27.78 -28.11 16.39
C LEU A 75 -26.29 -28.20 15.99
N ALA A 76 -25.79 -29.39 15.68
CA ALA A 76 -24.42 -29.58 15.19
C ALA A 76 -24.16 -28.83 13.88
N LEU A 77 -25.13 -28.84 12.96
CA LEU A 77 -25.05 -28.09 11.70
C LEU A 77 -25.03 -26.57 11.95
N ALA A 78 -25.88 -26.07 12.86
CA ALA A 78 -25.90 -24.66 13.23
C ALA A 78 -24.58 -24.19 13.86
N LEU A 79 -23.97 -25.02 14.73
CA LEU A 79 -22.67 -24.74 15.34
C LEU A 79 -21.53 -24.74 14.31
N LEU A 80 -21.53 -25.69 13.37
CA LEU A 80 -20.56 -25.75 12.27
C LEU A 80 -20.68 -24.51 11.36
N ASN A 81 -21.90 -24.11 11.01
CA ASN A 81 -22.15 -22.90 10.22
C ASN A 81 -21.69 -21.64 10.94
N ASN A 82 -21.95 -21.53 12.26
CA ASN A 82 -21.50 -20.39 13.05
C ASN A 82 -19.97 -20.30 13.14
N LYS A 83 -19.30 -21.43 13.39
CA LYS A 83 -17.84 -21.50 13.40
C LYS A 83 -17.24 -21.13 12.05
N HIS A 84 -17.86 -21.58 10.96
CA HIS A 84 -17.43 -21.22 9.61
C HIS A 84 -17.60 -19.72 9.33
N LEU A 85 -18.74 -19.12 9.73
CA LEU A 85 -18.96 -17.68 9.64
C LEU A 85 -17.91 -16.87 10.40
N GLN A 86 -17.55 -17.31 11.61
CA GLN A 86 -16.53 -16.66 12.41
C GLN A 86 -15.16 -16.70 11.73
N GLN A 87 -14.76 -17.86 11.19
CA GLN A 87 -13.52 -17.98 10.41
C GLN A 87 -13.50 -17.08 9.16
N MET A 88 -14.65 -16.87 8.52
CA MET A 88 -14.76 -15.99 7.36
C MET A 88 -14.67 -14.51 7.76
N GLN A 89 -15.23 -14.14 8.92
CA GLN A 89 -15.08 -12.81 9.50
C GLN A 89 -13.61 -12.51 9.86
N ASP A 90 -12.92 -13.48 10.46
CA ASP A 90 -11.49 -13.34 10.80
C ASP A 90 -10.65 -13.11 9.53
N ARG A 91 -10.88 -13.90 8.48
CA ARG A 91 -10.21 -13.74 7.18
C ARG A 91 -10.52 -12.39 6.53
N GLN A 92 -11.76 -11.91 6.61
CA GLN A 92 -12.10 -10.56 6.13
C GLN A 92 -11.32 -9.49 6.89
N HIS A 93 -11.21 -9.63 8.21
CA HIS A 93 -10.48 -8.67 9.04
C HIS A 93 -8.99 -8.66 8.69
N GLU A 94 -8.38 -9.83 8.54
CA GLU A 94 -6.99 -9.98 8.09
C GLU A 94 -6.76 -9.36 6.71
N ALA A 95 -7.62 -9.66 5.72
CA ALA A 95 -7.50 -9.10 4.38
C ALA A 95 -7.63 -7.57 4.37
N ARG A 96 -8.55 -7.00 5.16
CA ARG A 96 -8.71 -5.55 5.30
C ARG A 96 -7.50 -4.91 5.98
N ASN A 97 -6.91 -5.57 6.98
CA ASN A 97 -5.70 -5.07 7.63
C ASN A 97 -4.50 -5.10 6.68
N GLU A 98 -4.36 -6.15 5.88
CA GLU A 98 -3.34 -6.24 4.83
C GLU A 98 -3.50 -5.09 3.82
N LEU A 99 -4.73 -4.83 3.35
CA LEU A 99 -5.01 -3.72 2.43
C LEU A 99 -4.59 -2.36 3.02
N LYS A 100 -4.92 -2.10 4.30
CA LYS A 100 -4.51 -0.86 4.98
C LYS A 100 -2.98 -0.71 5.05
N LEU A 101 -2.25 -1.79 5.29
CA LEU A 101 -0.79 -1.76 5.30
C LEU A 101 -0.24 -1.43 3.90
N CYS A 102 -0.83 -2.01 2.85
CA CYS A 102 -0.47 -1.68 1.48
C CYS A 102 -0.78 -0.22 1.14
N GLU A 103 -1.93 0.33 1.58
CA GLU A 103 -2.29 1.74 1.40
C GLU A 103 -1.27 2.69 2.05
N ILE A 104 -0.89 2.41 3.31
CA ILE A 104 0.11 3.21 4.03
C ILE A 104 1.47 3.16 3.33
N ALA A 105 1.89 1.97 2.88
CA ALA A 105 3.15 1.79 2.18
C ALA A 105 3.15 2.53 0.82
N LEU A 106 2.05 2.43 0.07
CA LEU A 106 1.88 3.09 -1.22
C LEU A 106 1.90 4.61 -1.09
N GLU A 107 1.20 5.16 -0.09
CA GLU A 107 1.19 6.60 0.18
C GLU A 107 2.58 7.09 0.63
N SER A 108 3.26 6.33 1.49
CA SER A 108 4.63 6.66 1.90
C SER A 108 5.59 6.69 0.71
N ALA A 109 5.47 5.73 -0.21
CA ALA A 109 6.26 5.71 -1.44
C ALA A 109 5.92 6.88 -2.36
N ARG A 110 4.64 7.28 -2.46
CA ARG A 110 4.21 8.45 -3.24
C ARG A 110 4.83 9.74 -2.70
N VAL A 111 4.81 9.94 -1.39
CA VAL A 111 5.41 11.10 -0.72
C VAL A 111 6.92 11.13 -0.95
N HIS A 112 7.61 10.01 -0.76
CA HIS A 112 9.05 9.91 -0.97
C HIS A 112 9.44 10.22 -2.43
N ARG A 113 8.69 9.68 -3.39
CA ARG A 113 8.86 9.97 -4.82
C ARG A 113 8.67 11.45 -5.14
N GLY A 114 7.67 12.10 -4.53
CA GLY A 114 7.45 13.54 -4.65
C GLY A 114 8.63 14.36 -4.13
N ALA A 115 9.15 14.02 -2.94
CA ALA A 115 10.32 14.68 -2.37
C ALA A 115 11.56 14.55 -3.25
N LEU A 116 11.78 13.38 -3.88
CA LEU A 116 12.88 13.18 -4.81
C LEU A 116 12.73 14.02 -6.09
N HIS A 117 11.50 14.21 -6.60
CA HIS A 117 11.27 15.10 -7.73
C HIS A 117 11.61 16.55 -7.39
N ASP A 118 11.30 17.00 -6.19
CA ASP A 118 11.64 18.37 -5.76
C ASP A 118 13.15 18.55 -5.57
N ILE A 119 13.85 17.54 -5.04
CA ILE A 119 15.33 17.52 -5.01
C ILE A 119 15.90 17.59 -6.43
N ALA A 120 15.34 16.84 -7.39
CA ALA A 120 15.80 16.86 -8.77
C ALA A 120 15.66 18.24 -9.42
N LYS A 121 14.55 18.95 -9.18
CA LYS A 121 14.37 20.33 -9.64
C LYS A 121 15.44 21.26 -9.07
N LEU A 122 15.75 21.13 -7.79
CA LEU A 122 16.78 21.96 -7.13
C LEU A 122 18.16 21.69 -7.72
N VAL A 123 18.53 20.42 -7.89
CA VAL A 123 19.83 20.05 -8.49
C VAL A 123 19.93 20.55 -9.93
N MET A 124 18.88 20.45 -10.73
CA MET A 124 18.87 21.01 -12.09
C MET A 124 19.00 22.54 -12.09
N ALA A 125 18.28 23.23 -11.21
CA ALA A 125 18.35 24.69 -11.11
C ALA A 125 19.76 25.18 -10.73
N GLU A 126 20.42 24.51 -9.79
CA GLU A 126 21.78 24.85 -9.38
C GLU A 126 22.79 24.61 -10.49
N ARG A 127 22.66 23.49 -11.22
CA ARG A 127 23.52 23.20 -12.38
C ARG A 127 23.34 24.20 -13.51
N LEU A 128 22.11 24.64 -13.76
CA LEU A 128 21.84 25.72 -14.71
C LEU A 128 22.48 27.05 -14.26
N ALA A 129 22.39 27.38 -12.97
CA ALA A 129 23.03 28.57 -12.42
C ALA A 129 24.56 28.50 -12.50
N GLU A 130 25.15 27.33 -12.27
CA GLU A 130 26.59 27.09 -12.41
C GLU A 130 27.05 27.18 -13.87
N ALA A 131 26.31 26.58 -14.80
CA ALA A 131 26.57 26.69 -16.24
C ALA A 131 26.48 28.15 -16.72
N ASN A 132 25.47 28.90 -16.30
CA ASN A 132 25.31 30.31 -16.64
C ASN A 132 26.45 31.18 -16.08
N ARG A 133 26.94 30.89 -14.86
CA ARG A 133 28.12 31.55 -14.30
C ARG A 133 29.38 31.24 -15.11
N GLY A 134 29.57 29.99 -15.53
CA GLY A 134 30.68 29.59 -16.39
C GLY A 134 30.66 30.27 -17.75
N ILE A 135 29.49 30.39 -18.38
CA ILE A 135 29.31 31.11 -19.64
C ILE A 135 29.58 32.61 -19.45
N GLY A 136 29.02 33.24 -18.41
CA GLY A 136 29.28 34.65 -18.12
C GLY A 136 30.77 34.97 -17.88
N ALA A 137 31.50 34.04 -17.26
CA ALA A 137 32.95 34.14 -17.07
C ALA A 137 33.73 33.99 -18.39
N LEU A 138 33.29 33.11 -19.30
CA LEU A 138 33.92 32.91 -20.61
C LEU A 138 33.72 34.10 -21.56
N TYR A 139 32.57 34.77 -21.49
CA TYR A 139 32.23 35.89 -22.37
C TYR A 139 32.51 37.28 -21.76
N GLY A 140 32.94 37.35 -20.49
CA GLY A 140 33.33 38.62 -19.84
C GLY A 140 32.15 39.48 -19.36
N TRP A 141 30.94 38.92 -19.24
CA TRP A 141 29.73 39.66 -18.85
C TRP A 141 29.61 39.89 -17.33
N GLY A 142 30.71 39.69 -16.60
CA GLY A 142 30.76 39.67 -15.13
C GLY A 142 31.58 40.77 -14.46
N GLN A 143 32.09 41.76 -15.19
CA GLN A 143 32.69 42.96 -14.59
C GLN A 143 32.19 44.23 -15.28
N GLY A 144 31.23 44.88 -14.63
CA GLY A 144 30.68 46.19 -14.95
C GLY A 144 29.81 46.64 -13.79
#